data_AF-A0AAU3KLF4-F1
#
_entry.id   AF-A0AAU3KLF4-F1
#
_cell.length_a   1.000
_cell.length_b   1.000
_cell.length_c   1.000
_cell.angle_alpha   90.00
_cell.angle_beta   90.00
_cell.angle_gamma   90.00
#
_symmetry.space_group_name_H-M   'P 1'
#
loop_
_entity.id
_entity.type
_entity.pdbx_description
1 polymer ?
#
loop_
_entity_poly.entity_id
_entity_poly.type
_entity_poly.pdbx_seq_one_letter_code
_entity_poly.pdbx_strand_id
1 'polypeptide(L)' 'MSRSEKTEPNTVGLYWDRDGDIWQREDGGWRLILQSGIAVDPVSVWDWDSGCVRDYAPFTPMSSFAAG' A
#
# COMPACT_ATOMS: atom_id res chain seq x y z
N MET A 1 -25.16 -4.73 0.61
CA MET A 1 -23.85 -4.85 -0.06
C MET A 1 -22.80 -4.56 0.99
N SER A 2 -21.95 -5.55 1.29
CA SER A 2 -21.11 -5.59 2.49
C SER A 2 -20.03 -4.53 2.45
N ARG A 3 -19.98 -3.68 3.48
CA ARG A 3 -19.00 -2.62 3.71
C ARG A 3 -17.62 -3.21 4.06
N SER A 4 -17.02 -3.98 3.17
CA SER A 4 -15.73 -4.64 3.41
C SER A 4 -14.52 -3.80 2.96
N GLU A 5 -14.70 -2.62 2.36
CA GLU A 5 -13.72 -2.01 1.45
C GLU A 5 -13.01 -0.75 1.97
N LYS A 6 -12.64 -0.69 3.25
CA LYS A 6 -11.74 0.37 3.76
C LYS A 6 -10.87 -0.09 4.93
N THR A 7 -10.51 -1.37 5.05
CA THR A 7 -9.63 -1.80 6.16
C THR A 7 -8.19 -1.80 5.69
N GLU A 8 -7.32 -1.06 6.38
CA GLU A 8 -5.88 -1.12 6.16
C GLU A 8 -5.37 -2.51 6.55
N PRO A 9 -4.57 -3.16 5.70
CA PRO A 9 -3.85 -4.34 6.10
C PRO A 9 -2.96 -4.08 7.33
N ASN A 10 -3.08 -4.95 8.33
CA ASN A 10 -2.25 -4.89 9.54
C ASN A 10 -0.92 -5.65 9.39
N THR A 11 -0.78 -6.46 8.33
CA THR A 11 0.41 -7.28 8.10
C THR A 11 1.45 -6.49 7.31
N VAL A 12 2.70 -6.47 7.79
CA VAL A 12 3.84 -5.92 7.06
C VAL A 12 4.02 -6.65 5.73
N GLY A 13 4.22 -5.89 4.65
CA GLY A 13 4.34 -6.46 3.30
C GLY A 13 4.06 -5.47 2.19
N LEU A 14 4.12 -5.96 0.94
CA LEU A 14 3.82 -5.20 -0.26
C LEU A 14 2.36 -5.41 -0.69
N TYR A 15 1.73 -4.34 -1.14
CA TYR A 15 0.34 -4.28 -1.53
C TYR A 15 0.18 -3.49 -2.82
N TRP A 16 -0.67 -3.99 -3.72
CA TRP A 16 -1.24 -3.18 -4.79
C TRP A 16 -2.42 -2.38 -4.24
N ASP A 17 -2.52 -1.12 -4.64
CA ASP A 17 -3.74 -0.36 -4.45
C ASP A 17 -4.69 -0.47 -5.66
N ARG A 18 -5.81 0.25 -5.63
CA ARG A 18 -6.81 0.23 -6.72
C ARG A 18 -6.32 0.85 -8.02
N ASP A 19 -5.36 1.77 -7.93
CA ASP A 19 -4.87 2.58 -9.04
C ASP A 19 -3.66 1.90 -9.71
N GLY A 20 -3.16 0.82 -9.11
CA GLY A 20 -2.03 0.05 -9.60
C GLY A 20 -0.69 0.54 -9.05
N ASP A 21 -0.71 1.29 -7.95
CA ASP A 21 0.49 1.68 -7.23
C ASP A 21 0.91 0.60 -6.22
N ILE A 22 2.21 0.54 -5.92
CA ILE A 22 2.76 -0.39 -4.94
C ILE A 22 3.02 0.36 -3.64
N TRP A 23 2.40 -0.11 -2.58
CA TRP A 23 2.58 0.35 -1.22
C TRP A 23 3.24 -0.72 -0.36
N GLN A 24 4.13 -0.32 0.54
CA GLN A 24 4.67 -1.16 1.59
C GLN A 24 4.05 -0.78 2.93
N ARG A 25 3.46 -1.76 3.61
CA ARG A 25 3.09 -1.64 5.03
C ARG A 25 4.32 -1.95 5.87
N GLU A 26 4.70 -1.03 6.76
CA GLU A 26 5.68 -1.23 7.83
C GLU A 26 5.00 -1.05 9.19
N ASP A 27 5.66 -1.43 10.28
CA ASP A 27 5.10 -1.28 11.64
C ASP A 27 4.73 0.17 11.96
N GLY A 28 5.50 1.13 11.44
CA GLY A 28 5.33 2.56 11.70
C GLY A 28 4.43 3.31 10.73
N GLY A 29 3.99 2.70 9.62
CA GLY A 29 3.26 3.45 8.59
C GLY A 29 3.19 2.78 7.23
N TRP A 30 2.94 3.59 6.22
CA TRP A 30 2.90 3.18 4.83
C TRP A 30 3.96 3.93 4.04
N ARG A 31 4.57 3.23 3.09
CA ARG A 31 5.52 3.79 2.15
C ARG A 31 5.04 3.53 0.73
N LEU A 32 5.03 4.55 -0.11
CA LEU A 32 4.79 4.40 -1.54
C LEU A 32 6.09 3.97 -2.21
N ILE A 33 6.07 2.82 -2.89
CA ILE A 33 7.25 2.24 -3.55
C ILE A 33 7.22 2.54 -5.05
N LEU A 34 6.06 2.39 -5.66
CA LEU A 34 5.87 2.59 -7.09
C LEU A 34 4.59 3.36 -7.33
N GLN A 35 4.67 4.45 -8.08
CA GLN A 35 3.53 5.23 -8.51
C GLN A 35 3.45 5.25 -10.03
N SER A 36 2.40 4.66 -10.60
CA SER A 36 2.18 4.61 -12.06
C SER A 36 3.42 4.10 -12.83
N GLY A 37 4.14 3.13 -12.26
CA GLY A 37 5.36 2.58 -12.86
C GLY A 37 6.66 3.36 -12.57
N ILE A 38 6.60 4.45 -11.81
CA ILE A 38 7.76 5.25 -11.42
C ILE A 38 8.14 4.92 -9.97
N ALA A 39 9.41 4.57 -9.75
CA ALA A 39 9.91 4.33 -8.41
C ALA A 39 9.88 5.63 -7.59
N VAL A 40 9.27 5.56 -6.41
CA VAL A 40 9.22 6.67 -5.46
C VAL A 40 10.38 6.52 -4.47
N ASP A 41 10.82 7.65 -3.90
CA ASP A 41 11.91 7.67 -2.92
C ASP A 41 11.64 6.69 -1.76
N PRO A 42 12.57 5.75 -1.48
CA PRO A 42 12.35 4.70 -0.49
C PRO A 42 12.53 5.18 0.94
N VAL A 43 12.90 6.44 1.20
CA VAL A 43 13.05 6.98 2.57
C VAL A 43 11.74 7.59 3.04
N SER A 44 10.91 8.05 2.10
CA SER A 44 9.67 8.79 2.37
C SER A 44 8.57 7.87 2.91
N VAL A 45 8.50 7.71 4.24
CA VAL A 45 7.33 7.16 4.92
C VAL A 45 6.26 8.25 4.98
N TRP A 46 5.05 7.92 4.53
CA TRP A 46 3.94 8.85 4.51
C TRP A 46 3.24 8.84 5.86
N ASP A 47 3.55 9.86 6.66
CA ASP A 47 2.78 10.24 7.84
C ASP A 47 1.77 11.30 7.40
N TRP A 48 0.49 10.95 7.43
CA TRP A 48 -0.56 11.78 6.83
C TRP A 48 -0.94 12.91 7.79
N ASP A 49 -0.64 14.16 7.42
CA ASP A 49 -1.18 15.35 8.10
C ASP A 49 -2.65 15.62 7.70
N SER A 50 -3.02 15.25 6.45
CA SER A 50 -4.40 15.22 5.94
C SER A 50 -4.59 14.11 4.90
N GLY A 51 -5.77 13.46 4.89
CA GLY A 51 -6.05 12.26 4.09
C GLY A 51 -5.70 10.96 4.83
N CYS A 52 -5.97 9.80 4.20
CA CYS A 52 -5.50 8.52 4.72
C CYS A 52 -5.23 7.53 3.58
N VAL A 53 -4.29 6.61 3.80
CA VAL A 53 -3.97 5.53 2.85
C VAL A 53 -5.21 4.71 2.44
N ARG A 54 -6.26 4.65 3.28
CA ARG A 54 -7.52 3.94 3.00
C ARG A 54 -8.28 4.49 1.79
N ASP A 55 -7.95 5.68 1.34
CA ASP A 55 -8.59 6.27 0.15
C ASP A 55 -8.08 5.65 -1.16
N TYR A 56 -6.96 4.93 -1.11
CA TYR A 56 -6.40 4.13 -2.21
C TYR A 56 -6.84 2.65 -2.17
N ALA A 57 -7.57 2.24 -1.14
CA ALA A 57 -8.10 0.88 -1.02
C ALA A 57 -9.02 0.51 -2.22
N PRO A 58 -9.21 -0.79 -2.52
CA PRO A 58 -8.72 -1.97 -1.79
C PRO A 58 -7.21 -2.21 -1.93
N PHE A 59 -6.60 -2.74 -0.87
CA PHE A 59 -5.21 -3.19 -0.87
C PHE A 59 -5.13 -4.70 -1.10
N THR A 60 -4.47 -5.12 -2.17
CA THR A 60 -4.27 -6.53 -2.51
C THR A 60 -2.85 -6.95 -2.17
N PRO A 61 -2.63 -7.92 -1.26
CA PRO A 61 -1.28 -8.37 -0.92
C PRO A 61 -0.57 -8.90 -2.17
N MET A 62 0.64 -8.40 -2.42
CA MET A 62 1.53 -9.02 -3.38
C MET A 62 2.01 -10.33 -2.76
N SER A 63 1.38 -11.43 -3.17
CA SER A 63 1.92 -12.76 -2.88
C SER A 63 3.31 -12.77 -3.48
N SER A 64 4.33 -13.05 -2.67
CA SER A 64 5.70 -13.20 -3.16
C SER A 64 5.63 -14.19 -4.33
N PHE A 65 5.89 -13.70 -5.53
CA PHE A 65 6.32 -14.58 -6.60
C PHE A 65 7.70 -15.04 -6.15
N ALA A 66 7.75 -16.12 -5.37
CA ALA A 66 8.97 -16.89 -5.26
C ALA A 66 9.33 -17.22 -6.70
N ALA A 67 10.39 -16.58 -7.21
CA ALA A 67 10.98 -16.95 -8.49
C ALA A 67 11.29 -18.44 -8.40
N GLY A 68 10.48 -19.25 -9.08
CA GLY A 68 10.71 -20.68 -9.26
C GLY A 68 11.75 -20.91 -10.34
#